data_AF-A0A2N2K3L7-F1
#
_entry.id   AF-A0A2N2K3L7-F1
#
_cell.length_a   1.000
_cell.length_b   1.000
_cell.length_c   1.000
_cell.angle_alpha   90.00
_cell.angle_beta   90.00
_cell.angle_gamma   90.00
#
_symmetry.space_group_name_H-M   'P 1'
#
loop_
_entity.id
_entity.type
_entity.pdbx_description
1 polymer ?
#
loop_
_entity_poly.entity_id
_entity_poly.type
_entity_poly.pdbx_seq_one_letter_code
_entity_poly.pdbx_strand_id
1 'polypeptide(L)'
;MNTIENSLDKIAENILYLDEASLGILWDKYKSKMEQFSFTPDWEKSVIIFSIINAVRVKNAIFNEQLLNKQAAEETAVPKRPHGKPNLKLVK
;
A
#
# COMPACT_ATOMS: atom_id res chain seq x y z
N MET A 1 -20.78 -7.07 17.60
CA MET A 1 -20.17 -7.25 16.27
C MET A 1 -20.84 -8.45 15.64
N ASN A 2 -21.44 -8.25 14.47
CA ASN A 2 -22.23 -9.27 13.77
C ASN A 2 -21.32 -10.44 13.34
N THR A 3 -21.83 -11.66 13.22
CA THR A 3 -20.98 -12.84 12.89
C THR A 3 -20.23 -12.69 11.57
N ILE A 4 -20.84 -12.00 10.61
CA ILE A 4 -20.26 -11.67 9.30
C ILE A 4 -19.11 -10.65 9.44
N GLU A 5 -19.28 -9.63 10.28
CA GLU A 5 -18.23 -8.64 10.54
C GLU A 5 -16.99 -9.28 11.11
N ASN A 6 -17.14 -10.17 12.10
CA ASN A 6 -16.01 -10.90 12.69
C ASN A 6 -15.27 -11.79 11.68
N SER A 7 -15.99 -12.37 10.72
CA SER A 7 -15.39 -13.17 9.66
C SER A 7 -14.61 -12.29 8.67
N LEU A 8 -15.17 -11.14 8.28
CA LEU A 8 -14.49 -10.18 7.41
C LEU A 8 -13.26 -9.59 8.09
N ASP A 9 -13.34 -9.31 9.39
CA ASP A 9 -12.23 -8.79 10.20
C ASP A 9 -11.07 -9.80 10.22
N LYS A 10 -11.35 -11.07 10.52
CA LYS A 10 -10.33 -12.14 10.44
C LYS A 10 -9.73 -12.29 9.05
N ILE A 11 -10.55 -12.16 8.00
CA ILE A 11 -10.05 -12.20 6.62
C ILE A 11 -9.08 -11.03 6.40
N ALA A 12 -9.46 -9.82 6.81
CA ALA A 12 -8.63 -8.63 6.69
C ALA A 12 -7.30 -8.77 7.46
N GLU A 13 -7.34 -9.26 8.71
CA GLU A 13 -6.14 -9.55 9.50
C GLU A 13 -5.19 -10.50 8.76
N ASN A 14 -5.70 -11.62 8.24
CA ASN A 14 -4.89 -12.58 7.49
C ASN A 14 -4.27 -11.96 6.23
N ILE A 15 -5.01 -11.09 5.54
CA ILE A 15 -4.54 -10.44 4.31
C ILE A 15 -3.49 -9.37 4.60
N LEU A 16 -3.56 -8.67 5.75
CA LEU A 16 -2.59 -7.63 6.11
C LEU A 16 -1.16 -8.17 6.25
N TYR A 17 -1.00 -9.45 6.57
CA TYR A 17 0.31 -10.11 6.67
C TYR A 17 0.89 -10.52 5.31
N LEU A 18 0.14 -10.41 4.21
CA LEU A 18 0.62 -10.80 2.89
C LEU A 18 1.52 -9.70 2.29
N ASP A 19 2.66 -10.11 1.75
CA ASP A 19 3.56 -9.20 1.04
C ASP A 19 3.08 -8.92 -0.40
N GLU A 20 3.38 -7.73 -0.89
CA GLU A 20 2.93 -7.28 -2.21
C GLU A 20 3.53 -8.10 -3.37
N ALA A 21 4.73 -8.67 -3.18
CA ALA A 21 5.37 -9.49 -4.21
C ALA A 21 4.62 -10.81 -4.41
N SER A 22 4.22 -11.47 -3.32
CA SER A 22 3.36 -12.66 -3.35
C SER A 22 1.99 -12.37 -3.96
N LEU A 23 1.44 -11.18 -3.73
CA LEU A 23 0.17 -10.75 -4.31
C LEU A 23 0.27 -10.48 -5.82
N GLY A 24 1.42 -10.02 -6.32
CA GLY A 24 1.65 -9.79 -7.75
C GLY A 24 1.47 -11.06 -8.60
N ILE A 25 2.04 -12.18 -8.15
CA ILE A 25 1.95 -13.48 -8.86
C ILE A 25 0.50 -13.99 -8.88
N LEU A 26 -0.23 -13.82 -7.78
CA LEU A 26 -1.63 -14.22 -7.70
C LEU A 26 -2.53 -13.31 -8.53
N TRP A 27 -2.19 -12.03 -8.67
CA TRP A 27 -2.98 -11.05 -9.41
C TRP A 27 -3.16 -11.47 -10.87
N ASP A 28 -2.09 -11.81 -11.58
CA ASP A 28 -2.18 -12.22 -13.00
C ASP A 28 -3.05 -13.47 -13.19
N LYS A 29 -2.93 -14.42 -12.26
CA LYS A 29 -3.72 -15.65 -12.24
C LYS A 29 -5.21 -15.37 -12.08
N TYR A 30 -5.58 -14.57 -11.09
CA TYR A 30 -6.99 -14.29 -10.82
C TYR A 30 -7.59 -13.29 -11.81
N LYS A 31 -6.79 -12.38 -12.37
CA LYS A 31 -7.19 -11.51 -13.48
C LYS A 31 -7.61 -12.34 -14.69
N SER A 32 -6.75 -13.26 -15.14
CA SER A 32 -7.08 -14.14 -16.29
C SER A 32 -8.36 -14.95 -16.05
N LYS A 33 -8.55 -15.44 -14.81
CA LYS A 33 -9.76 -16.19 -14.42
C LYS A 33 -11.02 -15.33 -14.39
N MET A 34 -10.92 -14.06 -13.97
CA MET A 34 -12.09 -13.18 -13.91
C MET A 34 -12.52 -12.72 -15.31
N GLU A 35 -11.57 -12.51 -16.22
CA GLU A 35 -11.81 -12.06 -17.60
C GLU A 35 -12.58 -13.12 -18.41
N GLN A 36 -12.38 -14.40 -18.08
CA GLN A 36 -13.14 -15.51 -18.65
C GLN A 36 -14.41 -15.78 -17.83
N PHE A 37 -15.46 -15.02 -18.12
CA PHE A 37 -16.75 -15.17 -17.45
C PHE A 37 -17.28 -16.61 -17.54
N SER A 38 -17.73 -17.15 -16.40
CA SER A 38 -18.49 -18.40 -16.36
C SER A 38 -19.50 -18.37 -15.22
N PHE A 39 -20.62 -19.08 -15.37
CA PHE A 39 -21.63 -19.24 -14.32
C PHE A 39 -21.22 -20.23 -13.22
N THR A 40 -19.93 -20.31 -12.90
CA THR A 40 -19.40 -21.28 -11.94
C THR A 40 -19.13 -20.61 -10.60
N PRO A 41 -19.35 -21.31 -9.47
CA PRO A 41 -18.95 -20.81 -8.15
C PRO A 41 -17.45 -20.49 -8.07
N ASP A 42 -16.63 -21.14 -8.88
CA ASP A 42 -15.18 -20.90 -8.93
C ASP A 42 -14.83 -19.58 -9.62
N TRP A 43 -15.63 -19.14 -10.59
CA TRP A 43 -15.50 -17.81 -11.16
C TRP A 43 -15.87 -16.73 -10.14
N GLU A 44 -16.98 -16.89 -9.43
CA GLU A 44 -17.39 -15.96 -8.35
C GLU A 44 -16.29 -15.84 -7.28
N LYS A 45 -15.74 -16.97 -6.83
CA LYS A 45 -14.59 -16.99 -5.92
C LYS A 45 -13.38 -16.26 -6.50
N SER A 46 -13.08 -16.45 -7.78
CA SER A 46 -11.95 -15.79 -8.45
C SER A 46 -12.11 -14.27 -8.47
N VAL A 47 -13.34 -13.77 -8.68
CA VAL A 47 -13.66 -12.34 -8.63
C VAL A 47 -13.47 -11.78 -7.21
N ILE A 48 -13.93 -12.50 -6.19
CA ILE A 48 -13.76 -12.08 -4.78
C ILE A 48 -12.27 -12.01 -4.42
N ILE A 49 -11.50 -13.03 -4.78
CA ILE A 49 -10.05 -13.07 -4.51
C ILE A 49 -9.33 -11.93 -5.25
N PHE A 50 -9.64 -11.71 -6.52
CA PHE A 50 -9.08 -10.58 -7.28
C PHE A 50 -9.40 -9.23 -6.64
N SER A 51 -10.64 -9.05 -6.18
CA SER A 51 -11.09 -7.82 -5.52
C SER A 51 -10.33 -7.57 -4.22
N ILE A 52 -10.09 -8.62 -3.43
CA ILE A 52 -9.26 -8.57 -2.22
C ILE A 52 -7.82 -8.14 -2.56
N ILE A 53 -7.20 -8.77 -3.57
CA ILE A 53 -5.84 -8.42 -3.98
C ILE A 53 -5.75 -6.94 -4.39
N ASN A 54 -6.73 -6.45 -5.17
CA ASN A 54 -6.76 -5.04 -5.55
C ASN A 54 -6.96 -4.11 -4.36
N ALA A 55 -7.79 -4.47 -3.38
CA ALA A 55 -7.97 -3.68 -2.17
C ALA A 55 -6.64 -3.49 -1.43
N VAL A 56 -5.81 -4.54 -1.34
CA VAL A 56 -4.47 -4.43 -0.74
C VAL A 56 -3.56 -3.51 -1.53
N ARG A 57 -3.52 -3.64 -2.86
CA ARG A 57 -2.71 -2.79 -3.74
C ARG A 57 -3.10 -1.32 -3.63
N VAL A 58 -4.41 -1.03 -3.63
CA VAL A 58 -4.93 0.33 -3.46
C VAL A 58 -4.56 0.87 -2.07
N LYS A 59 -4.74 0.07 -1.01
CA LYS A 59 -4.34 0.45 0.36
C LYS A 59 -2.83 0.75 0.43
N ASN A 60 -1.98 -0.07 -0.20
CA ASN A 60 -0.54 0.16 -0.25
C ASN A 60 -0.18 1.42 -1.05
N ALA A 61 -0.82 1.66 -2.19
CA ALA A 61 -0.61 2.86 -3.00
C ALA A 61 -0.94 4.14 -2.20
N ILE A 62 -2.09 4.14 -1.52
CA ILE A 62 -2.49 5.25 -0.63
C ILE A 62 -1.48 5.42 0.50
N PHE A 63 -1.06 4.34 1.15
CA PHE A 63 -0.08 4.42 2.25
C PHE A 63 1.27 4.99 1.79
N ASN A 64 1.77 4.54 0.64
CA ASN A 64 3.01 5.02 0.05
C ASN A 64 2.93 6.50 -0.34
N GLU A 65 1.80 6.94 -0.90
CA GLU A 65 1.55 8.36 -1.21
C GLU A 65 1.57 9.21 0.07
N GLN A 66 0.86 8.77 1.11
CA GLN A 66 0.83 9.49 2.40
C GLN A 66 2.22 9.54 3.06
N LEU A 67 3.01 8.47 2.93
CA LEU A 67 4.38 8.43 3.43
C LEU A 67 5.29 9.41 2.68
N LEU A 68 5.20 9.45 1.35
CA LEU A 68 5.96 10.38 0.50
C LEU A 68 5.61 11.85 0.82
N ASN A 69 4.31 12.14 1.00
CA ASN A 69 3.84 13.47 1.37
C ASN A 69 4.37 13.91 2.74
N LYS A 70 4.45 12.99 3.71
CA LYS A 70 5.08 13.26 5.01
C LYS A 70 6.57 13.55 4.88
N GLN A 71 7.30 12.76 4.09
CA GLN A 71 8.73 12.98 3.86
C GLN A 71 9.00 14.34 3.19
N ALA A 72 8.20 14.70 2.17
CA ALA A 72 8.30 16.02 1.53
C ALA A 72 7.99 17.17 2.50
N ALA A 73 7.04 16.98 3.43
CA ALA A 73 6.76 17.95 4.49
C ALA A 73 7.91 18.07 5.51
N GLU A 74 8.59 16.98 5.83
CA GLU A 74 9.75 16.96 6.73
C GLU A 74 11.01 17.58 6.07
N GLU A 75 11.22 17.35 4.77
CA GLU A 75 12.32 17.98 4.00
C GLU A 75 12.13 19.50 3.84
N THR A 76 10.89 19.96 3.73
CA THR A 76 10.56 21.40 3.68
C THR A 76 10.56 22.06 5.07
N ALA A 77 10.46 21.28 6.14
CA ALA A 77 10.52 21.75 7.52
C ALA A 77 11.95 21.91 8.07
N VAL A 78 13.00 21.61 7.29
CA VAL A 78 14.37 21.96 7.70
C VAL A 78 14.45 23.48 7.85
N PRO A 79 14.72 24.00 9.07
CA PRO A 79 14.82 25.44 9.26
C PRO A 79 16.02 25.93 8.44
N LYS A 80 15.80 26.94 7.59
CA LYS A 80 16.88 27.71 6.96
C LYS A 80 17.85 28.10 8.08
N ARG A 81 19.02 27.44 8.13
CA ARG A 81 20.09 27.80 9.07
C ARG A 81 20.34 29.30 8.87
N PRO A 82 20.37 30.13 9.93
CA PRO A 82 20.74 31.51 9.76
C PRO A 82 22.14 31.53 9.17
N HIS A 83 22.30 32.17 8.00
CA HIS A 83 23.60 32.38 7.35
C HIS A 83 24.47 33.30 8.23
N GLY A 84 25.00 32.77 9.33
CA GLY A 84 26.10 33.36 10.07
C GLY A 84 27.37 33.11 9.28
N LYS A 85 27.88 34.14 8.60
CA LYS A 85 29.15 34.12 7.87
C LYS A 85 30.26 33.55 8.78
N PRO A 86 31.03 32.52 8.38
CA PRO A 86 32.18 32.12 9.15
C PRO A 86 33.27 33.20 8.99
N ASN A 87 33.53 33.95 10.06
CA ASN A 87 34.70 34.83 10.15
C ASN A 87 35.95 33.96 10.31
N LEU A 88 36.49 33.49 9.19
CA LEU A 88 37.84 32.94 9.17
C LEU A 88 38.83 34.11 9.09
N LYS A 89 39.53 34.38 10.20
CA LYS A 89 40.67 35.30 10.21
C LYS A 89 41.91 34.56 9.73
N LEU A 90 42.55 35.07 8.67
CA LEU A 90 43.87 34.61 8.26
C LEU A 90 44.88 34.96 9.36
N VAL A 91 45.52 33.96 9.95
CA VAL A 91 46.68 34.15 10.84
C VAL A 91 47.92 34.19 9.96
N LYS A 92 48.73 35.24 10.12
CA LYS A 92 50.00 35.46 9.42
C LYS A 92 51.17 35.02 10.28
#